data_AF-A0A077WAP5-F1
#
_entry.id   AF-A0A077WAP5-F1
#
_cell.length_a   1.000
_cell.length_b   1.000
_cell.length_c   1.000
_cell.angle_alpha   90.00
_cell.angle_beta   90.00
_cell.angle_gamma   90.00
#
_symmetry.space_group_name_H-M   'P 1'
#
loop_
_entity.id
_entity.type
_entity.pdbx_description
1 polymer ?
#
loop_
_entity_poly.entity_id
_entity_poly.type
_entity_poly.pdbx_seq_one_letter_code
_entity_poly.pdbx_strand_id
1 'polypeptide(L)'
;MLKTWIKSRLARKSGISQYNAAQRERIAQRIQKVVPPLSLLLFFVGVGWILLFPLQEFNRKTYISENALLPGQANAYYGYNDMQIAENYRYELKDVQNKDSETRGAWVQTEFQRMGFISTIQHFDIDGEKGVNAFAVYRAPRSDGKEALVLSAPWISRTNDYNTNGVAVLLSLAKLFKRNVYWSKDIIFLVTDKEMAGTQAWVDAYHGTGDQDAFSVVMPRSGAIQGVVNLDFPGIHDYESLGIFFEGVNGQLPNLDLINTINTVTNRLVRVPLTLHEETSYPFKDTAWADYFESLYHMLRTMRYQALGHSSSDAGLYLRYKIDAVTIHGIRGSTHLNALFGFFKIGM
;
A
#
# COMPACT_ATOMS: atom_id res chain seq x y z
N MET A 1 6.52 -70.51 -29.66
CA MET A 1 7.63 -69.67 -30.17
C MET A 1 7.38 -68.16 -30.12
N LEU A 2 6.14 -67.66 -30.15
CA LEU A 2 5.86 -66.22 -30.07
C LEU A 2 6.10 -65.62 -28.66
N LYS A 3 5.77 -66.36 -27.59
CA LYS A 3 5.96 -65.92 -26.19
C LYS A 3 7.44 -65.75 -25.79
N THR A 4 8.34 -66.55 -26.34
CA THR A 4 9.79 -66.49 -26.08
C THR A 4 10.46 -65.32 -26.82
N TRP A 5 9.98 -64.99 -28.02
CA TRP A 5 10.43 -63.83 -28.79
C TRP A 5 9.93 -62.49 -28.21
N ILE A 6 8.71 -62.47 -27.66
CA ILE A 6 8.18 -61.28 -26.96
C ILE A 6 8.90 -61.06 -25.63
N LYS A 7 9.22 -62.13 -24.87
CA LYS A 7 10.04 -62.03 -23.64
C LYS A 7 11.46 -61.52 -23.89
N SER A 8 12.11 -61.96 -24.98
CA SER A 8 13.46 -61.49 -25.31
C SER A 8 13.49 -60.04 -25.82
N ARG A 9 12.40 -59.55 -26.45
CA ARG A 9 12.26 -58.13 -26.83
C ARG A 9 11.88 -57.21 -25.67
N LEU A 10 11.06 -57.68 -24.72
CA LEU A 10 10.73 -56.92 -23.50
C LEU A 10 11.93 -56.81 -22.55
N ALA A 11 12.73 -57.86 -22.41
CA ALA A 11 13.98 -57.82 -21.64
C ALA A 11 15.05 -56.90 -22.26
N ARG A 12 14.99 -56.66 -23.58
CA ARG A 12 15.90 -55.74 -24.30
C ARG A 12 15.48 -54.28 -24.21
N LYS A 13 14.23 -53.99 -23.79
CA LYS A 13 13.66 -52.63 -23.69
C LYS A 13 13.53 -52.11 -22.26
N SER A 14 13.79 -52.95 -21.25
CA SER A 14 14.01 -52.54 -19.86
C SER A 14 15.48 -52.18 -19.59
N GLY A 15 16.11 -51.48 -20.54
CA GLY A 15 17.40 -50.81 -20.33
C GLY A 15 17.22 -49.57 -19.48
N ILE A 16 16.60 -49.70 -18.31
CA ILE A 16 16.88 -48.78 -17.21
C ILE A 16 18.32 -49.11 -16.87
N SER A 17 19.24 -48.28 -17.37
CA SER A 17 20.66 -48.34 -17.03
C SER A 17 20.77 -48.34 -15.51
N GLN A 18 20.81 -49.52 -14.90
CA GLN A 18 21.13 -49.69 -13.49
C GLN A 18 22.61 -49.36 -13.39
N TYR A 19 22.92 -48.06 -13.27
CA TYR A 19 24.24 -47.64 -12.86
C TYR A 19 24.61 -48.45 -11.61
N ASN A 20 25.70 -49.21 -11.68
CA ASN A 20 26.23 -49.97 -10.56
C ASN A 20 26.34 -49.04 -9.33
N ALA A 21 26.12 -49.53 -8.11
CA ALA A 21 26.19 -48.70 -6.89
C ALA A 21 27.49 -47.87 -6.84
N ALA A 22 28.62 -48.47 -7.24
CA ALA A 22 29.92 -47.79 -7.36
C ALA A 22 29.98 -46.72 -8.48
N GLN A 23 29.24 -46.87 -9.58
CA GLN A 23 29.12 -45.83 -10.61
C GLN A 23 28.24 -44.66 -10.12
N ARG A 24 27.15 -44.95 -9.39
CA ARG A 24 26.32 -43.92 -8.75
C ARG A 24 27.13 -43.13 -7.72
N GLU A 25 27.95 -43.81 -6.94
CA GLU A 25 28.82 -43.20 -5.95
C GLU A 25 29.92 -42.32 -6.60
N ARG A 26 30.55 -42.79 -7.68
CA ARG A 26 31.53 -41.98 -8.44
C ARG A 26 30.89 -40.75 -9.11
N ILE A 27 29.67 -40.90 -9.62
CA ILE A 27 28.91 -39.78 -10.19
C ILE A 27 28.52 -38.79 -9.08
N ALA A 28 28.02 -39.28 -7.94
CA ALA A 28 27.69 -38.45 -6.78
C ALA A 28 28.92 -37.70 -6.24
N GLN A 29 30.08 -38.36 -6.15
CA GLN A 29 31.35 -37.74 -5.74
C GLN A 29 31.83 -36.68 -6.75
N ARG A 30 31.63 -36.89 -8.05
CA ARG A 30 31.94 -35.88 -9.07
C ARG A 30 30.98 -34.69 -9.00
N ILE A 31 29.69 -34.94 -8.83
CA ILE A 31 28.68 -33.91 -8.64
C ILE A 31 28.99 -33.09 -7.39
N GLN A 32 29.28 -33.72 -6.25
CA GLN A 32 29.66 -33.03 -5.02
C GLN A 32 30.93 -32.18 -5.15
N LYS A 33 31.85 -32.53 -6.04
CA LYS A 33 33.06 -31.72 -6.31
C LYS A 33 32.79 -30.53 -7.24
N VAL A 34 31.85 -30.66 -8.18
CA VAL A 34 31.55 -29.62 -9.18
C VAL A 34 30.44 -28.68 -8.73
N VAL A 35 29.49 -29.14 -7.90
CA VAL A 35 28.36 -28.35 -7.43
C VAL A 35 28.79 -27.12 -6.63
N PRO A 36 29.73 -27.18 -5.66
CA PRO A 36 30.14 -26.00 -4.91
C PRO A 36 30.73 -24.86 -5.76
N PRO A 37 31.71 -25.09 -6.67
CA PRO A 37 32.22 -24.01 -7.50
C PRO A 37 31.21 -23.51 -8.53
N LEU A 38 30.35 -24.40 -9.06
CA LEU A 38 29.28 -24.00 -9.97
C LEU A 38 28.21 -23.16 -9.25
N SER A 39 27.84 -23.54 -8.02
CA SER A 39 26.90 -22.77 -7.19
C SER A 39 27.46 -21.40 -6.84
N LEU A 40 28.76 -21.31 -6.54
CA LEU A 40 29.44 -20.04 -6.29
C LEU A 40 29.44 -19.15 -7.55
N LEU A 41 29.74 -19.73 -8.71
CA LEU A 41 29.69 -19.03 -10.00
C LEU A 41 28.27 -18.51 -10.28
N LEU A 42 27.25 -19.36 -10.14
CA LEU A 42 25.85 -18.98 -10.36
C LEU A 42 25.39 -17.90 -9.36
N PHE A 43 25.88 -17.94 -8.12
CA PHE A 43 25.64 -16.89 -7.14
C PHE A 43 26.20 -15.55 -7.61
N PHE A 44 27.46 -15.49 -8.03
CA PHE A 44 28.05 -14.25 -8.54
C PHE A 44 27.40 -13.75 -9.84
N VAL A 45 27.01 -14.67 -10.72
CA VAL A 45 26.22 -14.32 -11.92
C VAL A 45 24.88 -13.72 -11.52
N GLY A 46 24.19 -14.30 -10.53
CA GLY A 46 22.93 -13.77 -10.00
C GLY A 46 23.09 -12.39 -9.36
N VAL A 47 24.12 -12.19 -8.55
CA VAL A 47 24.45 -10.87 -7.96
C VAL A 47 24.75 -9.85 -9.06
N GLY A 48 25.54 -10.23 -10.06
CA GLY A 48 25.81 -9.39 -11.24
C GLY A 48 24.54 -9.00 -11.97
N TRP A 49 23.58 -9.93 -12.12
CA TRP A 49 22.29 -9.64 -12.75
C TRP A 49 21.44 -8.64 -11.96
N ILE A 50 21.43 -8.74 -10.62
CA ILE A 50 20.71 -7.79 -9.76
C ILE A 50 21.29 -6.38 -9.94
N LEU A 51 22.61 -6.26 -10.07
CA LEU A 51 23.28 -4.97 -10.31
C LEU A 51 23.07 -4.42 -11.73
N LEU A 52 22.53 -5.20 -12.68
CA LEU A 52 22.16 -4.68 -14.00
C LEU A 52 20.79 -4.00 -14.00
N PHE A 53 19.87 -4.37 -13.10
CA PHE A 53 18.51 -3.81 -13.07
C PHE A 53 18.43 -2.28 -12.88
N PRO A 54 19.28 -1.62 -12.08
CA PRO A 54 19.24 -0.17 -11.92
C PRO A 54 19.71 0.62 -13.14
N LEU A 55 20.21 -0.05 -14.19
CA LEU A 55 20.59 0.64 -15.42
C LEU A 55 19.36 1.20 -16.15
N GLN A 56 19.51 2.41 -16.69
CA GLN A 56 18.42 3.11 -17.36
C GLN A 56 17.90 2.37 -18.60
N GLU A 57 18.72 1.55 -19.28
CA GLU A 57 18.27 0.80 -20.45
C GLU A 57 17.19 -0.25 -20.10
N PHE A 58 17.19 -0.75 -18.86
CA PHE A 58 16.19 -1.70 -18.37
C PHE A 58 15.01 -1.04 -17.66
N ASN A 59 15.13 0.25 -17.29
CA ASN A 59 14.05 1.01 -16.69
C ASN A 59 13.02 1.43 -17.75
N ARG A 60 12.03 0.56 -17.99
CA ARG A 60 10.82 0.97 -18.71
C ARG A 60 10.10 1.99 -17.83
N LYS A 61 9.97 3.23 -18.34
CA LYS A 61 9.17 4.30 -17.71
C LYS A 61 7.81 3.76 -17.23
N THR A 62 7.17 4.48 -16.30
CA THR A 62 5.87 4.08 -15.73
C THR A 62 4.85 3.69 -16.80
N TYR A 63 4.47 2.41 -16.79
CA TYR A 63 3.48 1.80 -17.67
C TYR A 63 2.32 1.31 -16.81
N ILE A 64 1.08 1.57 -17.25
CA ILE A 64 -0.13 1.12 -16.56
C ILE A 64 -0.78 0.08 -17.45
N SER A 65 -0.92 -1.13 -16.92
CA SER A 65 -1.49 -2.26 -17.66
C SER A 65 -3.01 -2.35 -17.55
N GLU A 66 -3.56 -1.78 -16.48
CA GLU A 66 -4.99 -1.83 -16.16
C GLU A 66 -5.79 -0.70 -16.80
N ASN A 67 -6.71 -1.06 -17.69
CA ASN A 67 -7.58 -0.11 -18.40
C ASN A 67 -8.59 0.62 -17.50
N ALA A 68 -8.82 0.15 -16.27
CA ALA A 68 -9.68 0.83 -15.31
C ALA A 68 -8.97 2.02 -14.64
N LEU A 69 -7.64 2.04 -14.66
CA LEU A 69 -6.80 3.10 -14.11
C LEU A 69 -6.27 3.98 -15.24
N LEU A 70 -7.04 4.99 -15.61
CA LEU A 70 -6.70 5.93 -16.69
C LEU A 70 -6.29 7.29 -16.10
N PRO A 71 -5.04 7.44 -15.58
CA PRO A 71 -4.62 8.69 -14.97
C PRO A 71 -4.62 9.83 -15.99
N GLY A 72 -5.15 10.98 -15.59
CA GLY A 72 -5.19 12.18 -16.40
C GLY A 72 -6.33 12.23 -17.45
N GLN A 73 -7.23 11.24 -17.48
CA GLN A 73 -8.45 11.31 -18.31
C GLN A 73 -9.67 11.89 -17.55
N ALA A 74 -9.61 11.93 -16.22
CA ALA A 74 -10.66 12.51 -15.38
C ALA A 74 -10.31 13.96 -14.99
N ASN A 75 -11.33 14.82 -14.94
CA ASN A 75 -11.18 16.18 -14.42
C ASN A 75 -11.00 16.16 -12.89
N ALA A 76 -10.03 16.91 -12.39
CA ALA A 76 -9.88 17.16 -10.96
C ALA A 76 -10.92 18.19 -10.52
N TYR A 77 -11.89 17.78 -9.69
CA TYR A 77 -12.95 18.65 -9.18
C TYR A 77 -12.68 19.20 -7.78
N TYR A 78 -11.63 18.69 -7.12
CA TYR A 78 -11.22 19.19 -5.82
C TYR A 78 -10.55 20.53 -6.03
N GLY A 79 -11.16 21.61 -5.54
CA GLY A 79 -10.68 22.98 -5.77
C GLY A 79 -10.63 23.83 -4.51
N TYR A 80 -10.48 25.15 -4.68
CA TYR A 80 -10.30 26.12 -3.58
C TYR A 80 -11.34 26.00 -2.45
N ASN A 81 -12.63 25.83 -2.80
CA ASN A 81 -13.70 25.72 -1.80
C ASN A 81 -13.54 24.45 -0.94
N ASP A 82 -13.10 23.34 -1.54
CA ASP A 82 -12.91 22.07 -0.85
C ASP A 82 -11.63 22.11 0.02
N MET A 83 -10.60 22.85 -0.42
CA MET A 83 -9.44 23.17 0.42
C MET A 83 -9.81 24.00 1.64
N GLN A 84 -10.66 25.02 1.47
CA GLN A 84 -11.12 25.85 2.58
C GLN A 84 -11.93 25.04 3.60
N ILE A 85 -12.69 24.05 3.13
CA ILE A 85 -13.37 23.08 4.01
C ILE A 85 -12.34 22.25 4.80
N ALA A 86 -11.29 21.75 4.14
CA ALA A 86 -10.21 21.02 4.84
C ALA A 86 -9.51 21.92 5.88
N GLU A 87 -9.23 23.18 5.54
CA GLU A 87 -8.67 24.15 6.46
C GLU A 87 -9.55 24.39 7.69
N ASN A 88 -10.86 24.53 7.50
CA ASN A 88 -11.80 24.68 8.62
C ASN A 88 -11.79 23.45 9.53
N TYR A 89 -11.83 22.23 8.97
CA TYR A 89 -11.71 21.01 9.75
C TYR A 89 -10.37 20.90 10.48
N ARG A 90 -9.28 21.39 9.89
CA ARG A 90 -7.97 21.45 10.55
C ARG A 90 -8.02 22.30 11.82
N TYR A 91 -8.77 23.40 11.84
CA TYR A 91 -8.97 24.20 13.05
C TYR A 91 -9.83 23.49 14.08
N GLU A 92 -10.95 22.88 13.68
CA GLU A 92 -11.82 22.14 14.59
C GLU A 92 -11.12 20.92 15.22
N LEU A 93 -10.29 20.22 14.44
CA LEU A 93 -9.54 19.05 14.90
C LEU A 93 -8.52 19.40 15.98
N LYS A 94 -7.99 20.63 16.04
CA LYS A 94 -7.07 21.05 17.11
C LYS A 94 -7.72 20.98 18.49
N ASP A 95 -9.03 21.19 18.57
CA ASP A 95 -9.78 21.14 19.82
C ASP A 95 -10.14 19.70 20.23
N VAL A 96 -10.11 18.75 19.27
CA VAL A 96 -10.51 17.36 19.47
C VAL A 96 -9.30 16.40 19.57
N GLN A 97 -8.15 16.75 18.98
CA GLN A 97 -6.99 15.86 18.86
C GLN A 97 -6.47 15.29 20.18
N ASN A 98 -6.56 16.05 21.28
CA ASN A 98 -6.07 15.66 22.60
C ASN A 98 -7.13 14.96 23.48
N LYS A 99 -8.33 14.73 22.94
CA LYS A 99 -9.40 14.05 23.68
C LYS A 99 -9.24 12.54 23.63
N ASP A 100 -10.01 11.84 24.46
CA ASP A 100 -10.06 10.39 24.51
C ASP A 100 -10.59 9.79 23.18
N SER A 101 -10.29 8.51 22.96
CA SER A 101 -10.69 7.77 21.75
C SER A 101 -12.19 7.79 21.49
N GLU A 102 -13.01 7.69 22.55
CA GLU A 102 -14.47 7.71 22.43
C GLU A 102 -14.93 9.06 21.91
N THR A 103 -14.48 10.16 22.53
CA THR A 103 -14.85 11.50 22.09
C THR A 103 -14.36 11.82 20.67
N ARG A 104 -13.15 11.36 20.31
CA ARG A 104 -12.62 11.50 18.95
C ARG A 104 -13.49 10.75 17.93
N GLY A 105 -13.79 9.48 18.18
CA GLY A 105 -14.63 8.66 17.32
C GLY A 105 -16.06 9.20 17.17
N ALA A 106 -16.67 9.61 18.29
CA ALA A 106 -18.00 10.20 18.31
C ALA A 106 -18.07 11.55 17.57
N TRP A 107 -17.02 12.38 17.66
CA TRP A 107 -16.93 13.62 16.90
C TRP A 107 -16.91 13.35 15.39
N VAL A 108 -16.02 12.45 14.94
CA VAL A 108 -15.95 12.05 13.52
C VAL A 108 -17.28 11.47 13.03
N GLN A 109 -17.91 10.61 13.82
CA GLN A 109 -19.22 10.05 13.51
C GLN A 109 -20.27 11.15 13.30
N THR A 110 -20.30 12.14 14.20
CA THR A 110 -21.23 13.27 14.15
C THR A 110 -21.02 14.10 12.89
N GLU A 111 -19.77 14.37 12.51
CA GLU A 111 -19.46 15.11 11.27
C GLU A 111 -19.93 14.34 10.03
N PHE A 112 -19.71 13.03 9.97
CA PHE A 112 -20.25 12.22 8.88
C PHE A 112 -21.79 12.20 8.83
N GLN A 113 -22.47 12.19 9.99
CA GLN A 113 -23.93 12.29 10.05
C GLN A 113 -24.43 13.63 9.55
N ARG A 114 -23.76 14.74 9.91
CA ARG A 114 -24.09 16.09 9.42
C ARG A 114 -23.97 16.19 7.90
N MET A 115 -23.02 15.47 7.29
CA MET A 115 -22.89 15.36 5.84
C MET A 115 -23.93 14.42 5.19
N GLY A 116 -24.71 13.69 5.99
CA GLY A 116 -25.74 12.76 5.52
C GLY A 116 -25.18 11.41 5.07
N PHE A 117 -24.12 10.91 5.72
CA PHE A 117 -23.64 9.54 5.56
C PHE A 117 -24.19 8.62 6.65
N ILE A 118 -24.22 7.31 6.34
CA ILE A 118 -24.45 6.28 7.35
C ILE A 118 -23.11 6.04 8.05
N SER A 119 -22.97 6.55 9.27
CA SER A 119 -21.73 6.44 10.05
C SER A 119 -21.93 5.66 11.33
N THR A 120 -20.86 5.02 11.78
CA THR A 120 -20.84 4.14 12.93
C THR A 120 -19.45 4.17 13.56
N ILE A 121 -19.38 3.90 14.86
CA ILE A 121 -18.13 3.71 15.59
C ILE A 121 -17.93 2.22 15.88
N GLN A 122 -16.69 1.78 15.94
CA GLN A 122 -16.32 0.42 16.30
C GLN A 122 -15.36 0.48 17.49
N HIS A 123 -15.79 -0.07 18.62
CA HIS A 123 -14.92 -0.36 19.75
C HIS A 123 -14.11 -1.61 19.46
N PHE A 124 -12.82 -1.57 19.76
CA PHE A 124 -11.94 -2.72 19.66
C PHE A 124 -11.01 -2.80 20.87
N ASP A 125 -10.62 -4.03 21.19
CA ASP A 125 -9.61 -4.37 22.18
C ASP A 125 -8.73 -5.46 21.56
N ILE A 126 -7.57 -5.07 21.04
CA ILE A 126 -6.60 -5.98 20.44
C ILE A 126 -5.28 -5.83 21.18
N ASP A 127 -4.73 -6.94 21.66
CA ASP A 127 -3.44 -6.99 22.35
C ASP A 127 -3.29 -6.01 23.54
N GLY A 128 -4.42 -5.70 24.20
CA GLY A 128 -4.48 -4.76 25.33
C GLY A 128 -4.55 -3.28 24.93
N GLU A 129 -4.59 -2.97 23.63
CA GLU A 129 -4.88 -1.64 23.13
C GLU A 129 -6.38 -1.48 22.85
N LYS A 130 -7.02 -0.68 23.70
CA LYS A 130 -8.41 -0.25 23.52
C LYS A 130 -8.48 1.02 22.69
N GLY A 131 -9.33 1.02 21.69
CA GLY A 131 -9.54 2.17 20.82
C GLY A 131 -10.94 2.18 20.19
N VAL A 132 -11.23 3.28 19.50
CA VAL A 132 -12.50 3.49 18.81
C VAL A 132 -12.21 3.97 17.41
N ASN A 133 -12.58 3.17 16.42
CA ASN A 133 -12.57 3.58 15.03
C ASN A 133 -13.89 4.25 14.67
N ALA A 134 -13.86 5.24 13.80
CA ALA A 134 -15.07 5.85 13.24
C ALA A 134 -15.07 5.67 11.72
N PHE A 135 -16.19 5.22 11.17
CA PHE A 135 -16.30 5.02 9.72
C PHE A 135 -17.67 5.39 9.21
N ALA A 136 -17.72 5.68 7.91
CA ALA A 136 -18.94 6.02 7.21
C ALA A 136 -18.95 5.38 5.82
N VAL A 137 -20.14 4.96 5.39
CA VAL A 137 -20.32 4.34 4.08
C VAL A 137 -21.13 5.28 3.19
N TYR A 138 -20.54 5.65 2.07
CA TYR A 138 -21.21 6.29 0.96
C TYR A 138 -21.60 5.26 -0.09
N ARG A 139 -22.91 4.97 -0.17
CA ARG A 139 -23.47 4.15 -1.23
C ARG A 139 -23.63 5.00 -2.48
N ALA A 140 -22.85 4.69 -3.50
CA ALA A 140 -22.85 5.51 -4.72
C ALA A 140 -24.13 5.25 -5.53
N PRO A 141 -24.83 6.27 -6.04
CA PRO A 141 -26.12 6.08 -6.71
C PRO A 141 -26.07 5.26 -8.01
N ARG A 142 -24.88 5.13 -8.63
CA ARG A 142 -24.65 4.33 -9.83
C ARG A 142 -23.90 3.02 -9.56
N SER A 143 -23.63 2.72 -8.29
CA SER A 143 -23.00 1.47 -7.87
C SER A 143 -24.06 0.38 -7.70
N ASP A 144 -23.69 -0.86 -8.00
CA ASP A 144 -24.51 -2.05 -7.71
C ASP A 144 -24.32 -2.55 -6.27
N GLY A 145 -23.53 -1.84 -5.46
CA GLY A 145 -23.22 -2.14 -4.07
C GLY A 145 -22.31 -3.36 -3.88
N LYS A 146 -21.72 -3.91 -4.95
CA LYS A 146 -20.85 -5.10 -4.88
C LYS A 146 -19.37 -4.79 -4.81
N GLU A 147 -18.98 -3.55 -5.05
CA GLU A 147 -17.59 -3.11 -4.99
C GLU A 147 -17.46 -1.83 -4.18
N ALA A 148 -16.40 -1.75 -3.37
CA ALA A 148 -16.10 -0.60 -2.53
C ALA A 148 -14.65 -0.15 -2.66
N LEU A 149 -14.41 1.14 -2.45
CA LEU A 149 -13.09 1.72 -2.23
C LEU A 149 -13.00 2.24 -0.79
N VAL A 150 -11.86 2.07 -0.14
CA VAL A 150 -11.64 2.60 1.21
C VAL A 150 -10.71 3.80 1.14
N LEU A 151 -11.14 4.92 1.70
CA LEU A 151 -10.29 6.04 2.04
C LEU A 151 -10.12 6.04 3.54
N SER A 152 -8.88 5.84 4.00
CA SER A 152 -8.57 5.81 5.43
C SER A 152 -7.64 6.95 5.81
N ALA A 153 -7.73 7.41 7.06
CA ALA A 153 -6.75 8.29 7.66
C ALA A 153 -6.59 7.89 9.14
N PRO A 154 -5.40 7.47 9.59
CA PRO A 154 -5.19 7.18 11.00
C PRO A 154 -5.16 8.48 11.78
N TRP A 155 -5.58 8.45 13.05
CA TRP A 155 -5.56 9.65 13.90
C TRP A 155 -4.13 10.10 14.25
N ILE A 156 -3.26 9.11 14.44
CA ILE A 156 -1.82 9.29 14.67
C ILE A 156 -1.13 8.85 13.38
N SER A 157 -0.21 9.68 12.91
CA SER A 157 0.66 9.39 11.76
C SER A 157 1.73 8.41 12.16
N ARG A 158 2.28 7.67 11.18
CA ARG A 158 3.44 6.79 11.35
C ARG A 158 4.65 7.46 12.03
N THR A 159 4.76 8.79 11.96
CA THR A 159 5.78 9.59 12.66
C THR A 159 5.46 9.87 14.14
N ASN A 160 4.42 9.24 14.69
CA ASN A 160 3.87 9.46 16.03
C ASN A 160 3.39 10.89 16.31
N ASP A 161 3.05 11.63 15.24
CA ASP A 161 2.44 12.96 15.29
C ASP A 161 0.93 12.85 15.00
N TYR A 162 0.13 13.83 15.42
CA TYR A 162 -1.29 13.88 15.02
C TYR A 162 -1.43 14.06 13.50
N ASN A 163 -2.23 13.22 12.85
CA ASN A 163 -2.54 13.31 11.43
C ASN A 163 -3.72 14.28 11.18
N THR A 164 -3.61 15.50 11.72
CA THR A 164 -4.66 16.51 11.63
C THR A 164 -5.00 16.82 10.17
N ASN A 165 -3.98 16.97 9.32
CA ASN A 165 -4.19 17.28 7.91
C ASN A 165 -4.81 16.11 7.14
N GLY A 166 -4.45 14.86 7.44
CA GLY A 166 -5.00 13.69 6.75
C GLY A 166 -6.48 13.48 7.06
N VAL A 167 -6.86 13.61 8.34
CA VAL A 167 -8.28 13.54 8.75
C VAL A 167 -9.07 14.71 8.15
N ALA A 168 -8.51 15.92 8.13
CA ALA A 168 -9.15 17.09 7.53
C ALA A 168 -9.42 16.92 6.02
N VAL A 169 -8.44 16.39 5.27
CA VAL A 169 -8.59 16.09 3.83
C VAL A 169 -9.59 14.98 3.61
N LEU A 170 -9.60 13.96 4.46
CA LEU A 170 -10.59 12.88 4.37
C LEU A 170 -12.02 13.41 4.54
N LEU A 171 -12.26 14.30 5.51
CA LEU A 171 -13.56 14.94 5.71
C LEU A 171 -13.95 15.89 4.56
N SER A 172 -13.00 16.65 4.00
CA SER A 172 -13.29 17.50 2.84
C SER A 172 -13.60 16.68 1.58
N LEU A 173 -12.87 15.59 1.35
CA LEU A 173 -13.12 14.64 0.26
C LEU A 173 -14.47 13.95 0.43
N ALA A 174 -14.87 13.60 1.65
CA ALA A 174 -16.20 13.06 1.90
C ALA A 174 -17.28 14.04 1.43
N LYS A 175 -17.16 15.32 1.77
CA LYS A 175 -18.10 16.35 1.30
C LYS A 175 -18.09 16.53 -0.22
N LEU A 176 -16.91 16.47 -0.87
CA LEU A 176 -16.80 16.47 -2.32
C LEU A 176 -17.53 15.27 -2.96
N PHE A 177 -17.34 14.08 -2.40
CA PHE A 177 -17.94 12.86 -2.93
C PHE A 177 -19.45 12.84 -2.75
N LYS A 178 -19.97 13.44 -1.67
CA LYS A 178 -21.42 13.64 -1.51
C LYS A 178 -22.01 14.57 -2.57
N ARG A 179 -21.26 15.62 -2.95
CA ARG A 179 -21.67 16.61 -3.97
C ARG A 179 -21.71 15.99 -5.38
N ASN A 180 -20.80 15.07 -5.68
CA ASN A 180 -20.64 14.48 -7.00
C ASN A 180 -21.31 13.10 -7.09
N VAL A 181 -22.21 12.88 -8.06
CA VAL A 181 -23.08 11.66 -8.11
C VAL A 181 -22.61 10.61 -9.13
N TYR A 182 -21.49 10.82 -9.81
CA TYR A 182 -21.05 9.97 -10.93
C TYR A 182 -20.26 8.71 -10.52
N TRP A 183 -20.07 8.45 -9.22
CA TRP A 183 -19.28 7.33 -8.72
C TRP A 183 -19.92 5.98 -9.05
N SER A 184 -19.10 5.03 -9.51
CA SER A 184 -19.53 3.67 -9.91
C SER A 184 -19.28 2.60 -8.84
N LYS A 185 -18.60 2.95 -7.75
CA LYS A 185 -18.30 2.07 -6.60
C LYS A 185 -18.70 2.77 -5.31
N ASP A 186 -19.05 1.98 -4.31
CA ASP A 186 -19.26 2.50 -2.96
C ASP A 186 -17.93 3.00 -2.38
N ILE A 187 -18.01 3.95 -1.45
CA ILE A 187 -16.83 4.54 -0.84
C ILE A 187 -16.99 4.48 0.67
N ILE A 188 -15.99 3.90 1.32
CA ILE A 188 -15.92 3.78 2.77
C ILE A 188 -14.89 4.80 3.25
N PHE A 189 -15.31 5.68 4.13
CA PHE A 189 -14.41 6.59 4.84
C PHE A 189 -14.11 6.00 6.20
N LEU A 190 -12.84 5.85 6.53
CA LEU A 190 -12.38 5.24 7.78
C LEU A 190 -11.40 6.16 8.48
N VAL A 191 -11.66 6.44 9.76
CA VAL A 191 -10.71 7.08 10.65
C VAL A 191 -10.36 6.09 11.74
N THR A 192 -9.11 5.64 11.74
CA THR A 192 -8.61 4.64 12.69
C THR A 192 -7.96 5.30 13.89
N ASP A 193 -8.18 4.73 15.06
CA ASP A 193 -7.38 5.04 16.25
C ASP A 193 -6.29 3.97 16.39
N LYS A 194 -5.15 4.33 17.00
CA LYS A 194 -4.02 3.39 17.21
C LYS A 194 -3.48 2.73 15.92
N GLU A 195 -3.42 3.49 14.81
CA GLU A 195 -2.78 3.12 13.53
C GLU A 195 -3.07 1.67 13.08
N MET A 196 -2.10 0.77 13.24
CA MET A 196 -2.15 -0.61 12.78
C MET A 196 -3.18 -1.43 13.57
N ALA A 197 -3.31 -1.23 14.88
CA ALA A 197 -4.23 -2.01 15.71
C ALA A 197 -5.69 -1.71 15.36
N GLY A 198 -6.03 -0.42 15.18
CA GLY A 198 -7.37 -0.01 14.74
C GLY A 198 -7.67 -0.47 13.32
N THR A 199 -6.70 -0.37 12.41
CA THR A 199 -6.87 -0.85 11.03
C THR A 199 -7.09 -2.36 10.99
N GLN A 200 -6.28 -3.12 11.72
CA GLN A 200 -6.40 -4.56 11.87
C GLN A 200 -7.80 -4.95 12.37
N ALA A 201 -8.25 -4.33 13.47
CA ALA A 201 -9.57 -4.52 14.06
C ALA A 201 -10.70 -4.26 13.07
N TRP A 202 -10.59 -3.19 12.29
CA TRP A 202 -11.62 -2.83 11.32
C TRP A 202 -11.70 -3.82 10.17
N VAL A 203 -10.55 -4.18 9.60
CA VAL A 203 -10.49 -5.12 8.47
C VAL A 203 -10.93 -6.52 8.89
N ASP A 204 -10.49 -7.00 10.07
CA ASP A 204 -10.88 -8.31 10.61
C ASP A 204 -12.41 -8.40 10.77
N ALA A 205 -13.03 -7.36 11.33
CA ALA A 205 -14.46 -7.34 11.54
C ALA A 205 -15.27 -7.10 10.25
N TYR A 206 -14.70 -6.39 9.26
CA TYR A 206 -15.29 -6.25 7.93
C TYR A 206 -15.38 -7.60 7.20
N HIS A 207 -14.31 -8.40 7.23
CA HIS A 207 -14.28 -9.75 6.65
C HIS A 207 -14.89 -10.84 7.56
N GLY A 208 -15.19 -10.53 8.82
CA GLY A 208 -15.71 -11.48 9.80
C GLY A 208 -14.68 -12.53 10.23
N THR A 209 -13.38 -12.19 10.19
CA THR A 209 -12.26 -13.11 10.46
C THR A 209 -11.61 -12.90 11.83
N GLY A 210 -12.31 -12.27 12.79
CA GLY A 210 -11.81 -12.08 14.16
C GLY A 210 -12.80 -12.53 15.23
N ASP A 211 -12.38 -12.44 16.49
CA ASP A 211 -13.15 -12.92 17.63
C ASP A 211 -14.45 -12.12 17.77
N GLN A 212 -15.61 -12.79 17.80
CA GLN A 212 -16.90 -12.09 17.78
C GLN A 212 -17.16 -11.27 19.05
N ASP A 213 -16.48 -11.61 20.14
CA ASP A 213 -16.54 -10.85 21.40
C ASP A 213 -15.69 -9.56 21.36
N ALA A 214 -14.77 -9.43 20.40
CA ALA A 214 -13.89 -8.26 20.28
C ALA A 214 -14.52 -7.09 19.49
N PHE A 215 -15.65 -7.32 18.79
CA PHE A 215 -16.28 -6.31 17.93
C PHE A 215 -17.77 -6.18 18.25
N SER A 216 -18.16 -5.08 18.90
CA SER A 216 -19.52 -4.86 19.42
C SER A 216 -20.57 -4.47 18.38
N VAL A 217 -20.25 -4.43 17.08
CA VAL A 217 -21.07 -3.69 16.11
C VAL A 217 -21.43 -4.48 14.85
N VAL A 218 -22.72 -4.46 14.51
CA VAL A 218 -23.24 -4.76 13.17
C VAL A 218 -22.70 -3.72 12.20
N MET A 219 -21.58 -4.01 11.54
CA MET A 219 -20.99 -3.09 10.59
C MET A 219 -21.89 -2.93 9.35
N PRO A 220 -22.19 -1.70 8.92
CA PRO A 220 -22.72 -1.48 7.57
C PRO A 220 -21.66 -1.93 6.56
N ARG A 221 -21.84 -3.15 6.04
CA ARG A 221 -20.99 -3.68 4.98
C ARG A 221 -21.38 -3.04 3.65
N SER A 222 -20.36 -2.79 2.84
CA SER A 222 -20.50 -2.60 1.40
C SER A 222 -19.94 -3.85 0.70
N GLY A 223 -19.91 -3.85 -0.63
CA GLY A 223 -19.35 -4.93 -1.42
C GLY A 223 -17.83 -5.02 -1.35
N ALA A 224 -17.25 -5.99 -2.06
CA ALA A 224 -15.83 -6.32 -1.99
C ALA A 224 -14.92 -5.09 -2.14
N ILE A 225 -13.99 -4.92 -1.21
CA ILE A 225 -13.02 -3.82 -1.24
C ILE A 225 -12.04 -4.10 -2.37
N GLN A 226 -12.00 -3.19 -3.35
CA GLN A 226 -11.12 -3.30 -4.51
C GLN A 226 -9.79 -2.58 -4.29
N GLY A 227 -9.79 -1.51 -3.50
CA GLY A 227 -8.56 -0.78 -3.20
C GLY A 227 -8.69 0.16 -2.01
N VAL A 228 -7.56 0.43 -1.37
CA VAL A 228 -7.45 1.32 -0.22
C VAL A 228 -6.40 2.39 -0.46
N VAL A 229 -6.75 3.65 -0.16
CA VAL A 229 -5.79 4.75 -0.08
C VAL A 229 -5.80 5.30 1.34
N ASN A 230 -4.67 5.16 2.02
CA ASN A 230 -4.48 5.70 3.35
C ASN A 230 -3.79 7.07 3.28
N LEU A 231 -4.40 8.07 3.91
CA LEU A 231 -3.95 9.47 3.89
C LEU A 231 -3.23 9.78 5.21
N ASP A 232 -1.90 9.91 5.14
CA ASP A 232 -1.05 10.15 6.30
C ASP A 232 -0.30 11.49 6.17
N PHE A 233 -0.93 12.57 6.60
CA PHE A 233 -0.38 13.92 6.54
C PHE A 233 -0.13 14.45 7.95
N PRO A 234 1.08 14.23 8.51
CA PRO A 234 1.35 14.58 9.90
C PRO A 234 1.32 16.09 10.13
N GLY A 235 0.66 16.51 11.20
CA GLY A 235 0.62 17.88 11.72
C GLY A 235 -0.19 18.84 10.86
N ILE A 236 0.21 20.11 10.92
CA ILE A 236 -0.50 21.27 10.34
C ILE A 236 0.38 22.00 9.29
N HIS A 237 1.65 21.63 9.18
CA HIS A 237 2.65 22.28 8.35
C HIS A 237 2.56 21.85 6.88
N ASP A 238 3.24 22.60 6.02
CA ASP A 238 3.42 22.24 4.62
C ASP A 238 4.48 21.13 4.48
N TYR A 239 4.36 20.38 3.38
CA TYR A 239 5.18 19.20 3.08
C TYR A 239 6.15 19.48 1.94
N GLU A 240 7.31 18.81 1.93
CA GLU A 240 8.31 18.96 0.86
C GLU A 240 8.05 17.95 -0.28
N SER A 241 7.74 16.71 0.08
CA SER A 241 7.48 15.62 -0.88
C SER A 241 6.41 14.67 -0.37
N LEU A 242 5.84 13.89 -1.27
CA LEU A 242 4.95 12.77 -0.94
C LEU A 242 5.75 11.48 -0.91
N GLY A 243 5.69 10.75 0.20
CA GLY A 243 6.22 9.40 0.33
C GLY A 243 5.14 8.36 0.07
N ILE A 244 5.42 7.34 -0.72
CA ILE A 244 4.54 6.17 -0.86
C ILE A 244 5.07 5.01 -0.02
N PHE A 245 4.18 4.41 0.78
CA PHE A 245 4.40 3.17 1.52
C PHE A 245 3.39 2.12 1.08
N PHE A 246 3.87 0.94 0.72
CA PHE A 246 3.04 -0.09 0.08
C PHE A 246 3.41 -1.52 0.48
N GLU A 247 4.42 -1.70 1.32
CA GLU A 247 4.87 -3.00 1.78
C GLU A 247 3.92 -3.55 2.85
N GLY A 248 3.39 -4.75 2.60
CA GLY A 248 2.59 -5.47 3.58
C GLY A 248 3.32 -6.61 4.27
N VAL A 249 2.57 -7.28 5.12
CA VAL A 249 3.04 -8.40 5.94
C VAL A 249 3.57 -9.52 5.03
N ASN A 250 4.71 -10.11 5.40
CA ASN A 250 5.40 -11.16 4.64
C ASN A 250 5.88 -10.73 3.24
N GLY A 251 6.18 -9.43 3.03
CA GLY A 251 6.71 -8.93 1.77
C GLY A 251 5.69 -8.93 0.62
N GLN A 252 4.40 -8.92 0.95
CA GLN A 252 3.34 -8.74 -0.04
C GLN A 252 3.38 -7.32 -0.60
N LEU A 253 3.06 -7.19 -1.89
CA LEU A 253 3.05 -5.93 -2.62
C LEU A 253 1.70 -5.76 -3.32
N PRO A 254 1.15 -4.53 -3.38
CA PRO A 254 -0.02 -4.24 -4.17
C PRO A 254 0.31 -4.28 -5.65
N ASN A 255 -0.74 -4.19 -6.46
CA ASN A 255 -0.61 -3.97 -7.89
C ASN A 255 0.25 -2.73 -8.21
N LEU A 256 1.23 -2.92 -9.08
CA LEU A 256 2.13 -1.86 -9.56
C LEU A 256 1.37 -0.74 -10.29
N ASP A 257 0.23 -1.06 -10.92
CA ASP A 257 -0.58 -0.07 -11.64
C ASP A 257 -1.16 1.00 -10.69
N LEU A 258 -1.46 0.65 -9.44
CA LEU A 258 -1.88 1.61 -8.42
C LEU A 258 -0.77 2.62 -8.12
N ILE A 259 0.45 2.14 -7.91
CA ILE A 259 1.64 2.97 -7.63
C ILE A 259 1.95 3.86 -8.85
N ASN A 260 1.90 3.29 -10.06
CA ASN A 260 2.15 4.03 -11.30
C ASN A 260 1.08 5.09 -11.57
N THR A 261 -0.17 4.83 -11.20
CA THR A 261 -1.26 5.80 -11.29
C THR A 261 -1.00 6.98 -10.37
N ILE A 262 -0.62 6.73 -9.11
CA ILE A 262 -0.24 7.79 -8.16
C ILE A 262 0.95 8.59 -8.71
N ASN A 263 2.00 7.92 -9.19
CA ASN A 263 3.15 8.59 -9.78
C ASN A 263 2.77 9.47 -10.97
N THR A 264 1.86 9.01 -11.81
CA THR A 264 1.40 9.77 -12.97
C THR A 264 0.55 10.97 -12.56
N VAL A 265 -0.39 10.81 -11.62
CA VAL A 265 -1.24 11.89 -11.11
C VAL A 265 -0.41 12.95 -10.40
N THR A 266 0.46 12.54 -9.49
CA THR A 266 1.28 13.45 -8.68
C THR A 266 2.27 14.24 -9.54
N ASN A 267 2.96 13.60 -10.49
CA ASN A 267 3.93 14.29 -11.34
C ASN A 267 3.28 15.11 -12.45
N ARG A 268 2.21 14.62 -13.10
CA ARG A 268 1.61 15.28 -14.27
C ARG A 268 0.54 16.30 -13.91
N LEU A 269 -0.33 16.00 -12.94
CA LEU A 269 -1.45 16.87 -12.58
C LEU A 269 -1.01 17.85 -11.49
N VAL A 270 -0.55 17.34 -10.34
CA VAL A 270 -0.32 18.16 -9.13
C VAL A 270 1.08 18.82 -9.11
N ARG A 271 2.05 18.24 -9.84
CA ARG A 271 3.46 18.68 -9.88
C ARG A 271 4.11 18.76 -8.48
N VAL A 272 3.87 17.74 -7.68
CA VAL A 272 4.49 17.57 -6.36
C VAL A 272 5.58 16.50 -6.44
N PRO A 273 6.75 16.66 -5.81
CA PRO A 273 7.76 15.62 -5.79
C PRO A 273 7.23 14.37 -5.09
N LEU A 274 7.37 13.22 -5.72
CA LEU A 274 7.01 11.91 -5.18
C LEU A 274 8.26 11.07 -4.93
N THR A 275 8.39 10.51 -3.74
CA THR A 275 9.45 9.57 -3.37
C THR A 275 8.87 8.23 -2.95
N LEU A 276 9.63 7.17 -3.20
CA LEU A 276 9.36 5.87 -2.60
C LEU A 276 9.91 5.90 -1.18
N HIS A 277 9.05 5.72 -0.17
CA HIS A 277 9.38 5.92 1.25
C HIS A 277 9.79 7.37 1.59
N GLU A 278 10.60 7.57 2.64
CA GLU A 278 10.84 8.86 3.31
C GLU A 278 11.99 9.71 2.75
N GLU A 279 12.93 9.14 2.01
CA GLU A 279 14.24 9.78 1.82
C GLU A 279 14.42 10.32 0.40
N THR A 280 14.66 11.63 0.32
CA THR A 280 14.95 12.38 -0.91
C THR A 280 16.45 12.46 -1.20
N SER A 281 17.29 12.01 -0.27
CA SER A 281 18.74 12.06 -0.36
C SER A 281 19.32 10.65 -0.47
N TYR A 282 20.20 10.44 -1.44
CA TYR A 282 20.92 9.19 -1.64
C TYR A 282 22.43 9.47 -1.77
N PRO A 283 23.29 8.51 -1.38
CA PRO A 283 24.72 8.68 -1.51
C PRO A 283 25.14 8.76 -2.98
N PHE A 284 26.20 9.54 -3.28
CA PHE A 284 26.79 9.70 -4.62
C PHE A 284 25.99 10.55 -5.62
N LYS A 285 25.09 11.41 -5.15
CA LYS A 285 24.32 12.36 -5.98
C LYS A 285 25.17 13.25 -6.91
N ASP A 286 26.40 13.57 -6.52
CA ASP A 286 27.31 14.43 -7.30
C ASP A 286 28.17 13.68 -8.34
N THR A 287 27.91 12.39 -8.57
CA THR A 287 28.71 11.54 -9.47
C THR A 287 28.07 11.43 -10.85
N ALA A 288 28.87 11.19 -11.90
CA ALA A 288 28.37 10.93 -13.26
C ALA A 288 27.39 9.73 -13.37
N TRP A 289 27.39 8.85 -12.37
CA TRP A 289 26.50 7.68 -12.27
C TRP A 289 25.37 7.88 -11.25
N ALA A 290 25.00 9.13 -10.94
CA ALA A 290 23.98 9.46 -9.94
C ALA A 290 22.67 8.70 -10.16
N ASP A 291 22.14 8.66 -11.39
CA ASP A 291 20.88 7.99 -11.72
C ASP A 291 20.89 6.47 -11.42
N TYR A 292 22.04 5.82 -11.65
CA TYR A 292 22.23 4.40 -11.34
C TYR A 292 22.25 4.18 -9.83
N PHE A 293 23.01 5.00 -9.09
CA PHE A 293 23.10 4.88 -7.63
C PHE A 293 21.78 5.24 -6.95
N GLU A 294 21.01 6.19 -7.49
CA GLU A 294 19.65 6.49 -7.07
C GLU A 294 18.74 5.27 -7.20
N SER A 295 18.69 4.71 -8.41
CA SER A 295 17.86 3.53 -8.71
C SER A 295 18.26 2.32 -7.86
N LEU A 296 19.57 2.08 -7.69
CA LEU A 296 20.10 1.01 -6.87
C LEU A 296 19.76 1.21 -5.40
N TYR A 297 19.89 2.44 -4.91
CA TYR A 297 19.58 2.80 -3.53
C TYR A 297 18.10 2.57 -3.22
N HIS A 298 17.19 3.06 -4.06
CA HIS A 298 15.75 2.84 -3.89
C HIS A 298 15.38 1.36 -4.03
N MET A 299 15.96 0.63 -4.99
CA MET A 299 15.73 -0.81 -5.15
C MET A 299 16.15 -1.58 -3.89
N LEU A 300 17.36 -1.36 -3.38
CA LEU A 300 17.86 -2.04 -2.18
C LEU A 300 17.06 -1.66 -0.93
N ARG A 301 16.64 -0.40 -0.83
CA ARG A 301 15.79 0.06 0.26
C ARG A 301 14.44 -0.63 0.25
N THR A 302 13.76 -0.66 -0.90
CA THR A 302 12.48 -1.36 -1.05
C THR A 302 12.64 -2.86 -0.76
N MET A 303 13.72 -3.49 -1.23
CA MET A 303 14.05 -4.88 -0.88
C MET A 303 14.25 -5.06 0.63
N ARG A 304 14.87 -4.11 1.33
CA ARG A 304 15.02 -4.15 2.79
C ARG A 304 13.66 -4.11 3.50
N TYR A 305 12.75 -3.22 3.10
CA TYR A 305 11.41 -3.18 3.70
C TYR A 305 10.64 -4.49 3.45
N GLN A 306 10.73 -5.04 2.24
CA GLN A 306 10.12 -6.33 1.91
C GLN A 306 10.74 -7.50 2.71
N ALA A 307 12.07 -7.53 2.85
CA ALA A 307 12.79 -8.60 3.52
C ALA A 307 12.52 -8.65 5.03
N LEU A 308 12.23 -7.50 5.65
CA LEU A 308 11.84 -7.43 7.06
C LEU A 308 10.45 -8.06 7.30
N GLY A 309 9.60 -8.17 6.28
CA GLY A 309 8.30 -8.84 6.37
C GLY A 309 7.27 -8.15 7.26
N HIS A 310 7.60 -6.99 7.83
CA HIS A 310 6.68 -6.15 8.59
C HIS A 310 5.97 -5.15 7.68
N SER A 311 4.73 -4.81 8.03
CA SER A 311 3.96 -3.78 7.32
C SER A 311 4.66 -2.42 7.44
N SER A 312 4.91 -1.73 6.33
CA SER A 312 5.53 -0.40 6.38
C SER A 312 4.55 0.71 6.80
N SER A 313 3.25 0.45 6.65
CA SER A 313 2.16 1.33 7.07
C SER A 313 0.85 0.55 7.25
N ASP A 314 -0.22 1.19 7.73
CA ASP A 314 -1.56 0.60 7.88
C ASP A 314 -2.08 -0.05 6.60
N ALA A 315 -1.75 0.52 5.43
CA ALA A 315 -2.11 -0.03 4.13
C ALA A 315 -1.61 -1.47 3.93
N GLY A 316 -0.44 -1.83 4.48
CA GLY A 316 0.10 -3.17 4.32
C GLY A 316 -0.69 -4.27 5.03
N LEU A 317 -1.58 -3.92 5.97
CA LEU A 317 -2.50 -4.86 6.62
C LEU A 317 -3.66 -5.29 5.72
N TYR A 318 -3.97 -4.53 4.67
CA TYR A 318 -5.04 -4.88 3.71
C TYR A 318 -4.57 -5.93 2.69
N LEU A 319 -3.26 -5.94 2.38
CA LEU A 319 -2.70 -6.87 1.38
C LEU A 319 -2.94 -8.35 1.75
N ARG A 320 -3.01 -8.67 3.05
CA ARG A 320 -3.30 -10.04 3.53
C ARG A 320 -4.66 -10.57 3.05
N TYR A 321 -5.60 -9.68 2.75
CA TYR A 321 -6.92 -10.01 2.18
C TYR A 321 -6.98 -9.89 0.67
N LYS A 322 -5.84 -9.75 -0.01
CA LYS A 322 -5.75 -9.51 -1.46
C LYS A 322 -6.44 -8.20 -1.89
N ILE A 323 -6.44 -7.21 -1.00
CA ILE A 323 -6.90 -5.86 -1.29
C ILE A 323 -5.67 -5.01 -1.60
N ASP A 324 -5.64 -4.36 -2.76
CA ASP A 324 -4.56 -3.44 -3.10
C ASP A 324 -4.64 -2.18 -2.24
N ALA A 325 -3.56 -1.86 -1.54
CA ALA A 325 -3.55 -0.76 -0.59
C ALA A 325 -2.23 0.02 -0.64
N VAL A 326 -2.35 1.32 -0.41
CA VAL A 326 -1.21 2.24 -0.44
C VAL A 326 -1.40 3.37 0.56
N THR A 327 -0.34 3.71 1.29
CA THR A 327 -0.31 4.90 2.13
C THR A 327 0.45 6.00 1.43
N ILE A 328 -0.19 7.17 1.35
CA ILE A 328 0.41 8.41 0.89
C ILE A 328 0.76 9.23 2.13
N HIS A 329 2.05 9.47 2.32
CA HIS A 329 2.59 10.17 3.47
C HIS A 329 3.14 11.56 3.10
N GLY A 330 2.83 12.59 3.87
CA GLY A 330 3.41 13.92 3.73
C GLY A 330 4.78 14.02 4.42
N ILE A 331 5.87 14.04 3.65
CA ILE A 331 7.22 14.18 4.20
C ILE A 331 7.50 15.65 4.47
N ARG A 332 7.79 15.95 5.74
CA ARG A 332 8.30 17.26 6.15
C ARG A 332 9.77 17.33 5.79
N GLY A 333 10.18 18.40 5.13
CA GLY A 333 11.57 18.60 4.76
C GLY A 333 11.99 20.06 4.88
N SER A 334 13.29 20.25 5.10
CA SER A 334 13.96 21.55 5.22
C SER A 334 14.81 21.89 3.99
N THR A 335 14.83 21.02 2.97
CA THR A 335 15.81 21.06 1.89
C THR A 335 15.32 21.92 0.73
N HIS A 336 14.03 21.82 0.41
CA HIS A 336 13.38 22.59 -0.66
C HIS A 336 12.24 23.47 -0.11
N LEU A 337 12.57 24.37 0.81
CA LEU A 337 11.61 25.31 1.43
C LEU A 337 10.82 26.15 0.41
N ASN A 338 11.39 26.40 -0.76
CA ASN A 338 10.75 27.17 -1.84
C ASN A 338 9.68 26.37 -2.62
N ALA A 339 9.59 25.05 -2.41
CA ALA A 339 8.70 24.15 -3.13
C ALA A 339 7.65 23.46 -2.24
N LEU A 340 7.57 23.86 -0.97
CA LEU A 340 6.62 23.33 0.00
C LEU A 340 5.19 23.37 -0.54
N PHE A 341 4.41 22.38 -0.14
CA PHE A 341 3.01 22.25 -0.52
C PHE A 341 2.12 21.98 0.68
N GLY A 342 1.06 22.77 0.80
CA GLY A 342 -0.06 22.52 1.70
C GLY A 342 -1.31 22.14 0.89
N PHE A 343 -2.50 22.26 1.50
CA PHE A 343 -3.75 21.95 0.83
C PHE A 343 -3.96 22.73 -0.48
N PHE A 344 -3.42 23.94 -0.57
CA PHE A 344 -3.56 24.82 -1.74
C PHE A 344 -2.90 24.29 -3.02
N LYS A 345 -1.84 23.50 -2.92
CA LYS A 345 -1.17 22.93 -4.10
C LYS A 345 -1.73 21.55 -4.47
N ILE A 346 -2.32 20.83 -3.50
CA ILE A 346 -2.85 19.47 -3.70
C ILE A 346 -4.12 19.47 -4.55
N GLY A 347 -4.86 20.58 -4.59
CA GLY A 347 -6.14 20.70 -5.31
C GLY A 347 -6.17 21.74 -6.44
N MET A 348 -5.03 22.18 -6.98
CA MET A 348 -5.00 23.02 -8.18
C MET A 348 -4.65 22.21 -9.42
#